data_AF-A0A257KSA4-F1
#
_entry.id   AF-A0A257KSA4-F1
#
_cell.length_a   1.000
_cell.length_b   1.000
_cell.length_c   1.000
_cell.angle_alpha   90.00
_cell.angle_beta   90.00
_cell.angle_gamma   90.00
#
_symmetry.space_group_name_H-M   'P 1'
#
loop_
_entity.id
_entity.type
_entity.pdbx_description
1 polymer ?
#
loop_
_entity_poly.entity_id
_entity_poly.type
_entity_poly.pdbx_seq_one_letter_code
_entity_poly.pdbx_strand_id
1 'polypeptide(L)'
;MGFTQADIPRQGWAIECRINAEDPFRNFLPSTGRLVRFAPPATTMEASQPVPAGGGVRVDTGVVEGGEIPMFYDSMIAKLIVHGADRADAIAKMREALNGFVIRGISSNIPFQSALLAHPKFQSGDFNTGFIAEQYPQGFSAADVPHDDPDFLVALAAVAHRRYLERAAGISGQLAGHGVQIGEQFVVVVQGEAGAHRHVPVHVAVNGEVLVTVAGGRQYHLAKDWSFGGIRASGSCNGQAFTAQIERQGLWLRIAHNGLAIAAQVLSPRGAELLKLMPFKAPADMSKFLLSPMPGLLVNIAVKPGQVVQAGERLATIEAMKMENILTAAQDGTVSAVLANQGESLAVDQPILQFA
;
A
#
# COMPACT_ATOMS: atom_id res chain seq x y z
N MET A 1 -27.37 33.95 -15.75
CA MET A 1 -25.92 33.76 -15.53
C MET A 1 -25.20 34.45 -16.68
N GLY A 2 -24.31 35.41 -16.40
CA GLY A 2 -23.76 36.34 -17.40
C GLY A 2 -22.26 36.23 -17.57
N PHE A 3 -21.76 35.04 -17.91
CA PHE A 3 -20.37 34.86 -18.32
C PHE A 3 -20.29 34.77 -19.84
N THR A 4 -19.31 35.43 -20.43
CA THR A 4 -18.90 35.26 -21.83
C THR A 4 -17.86 34.16 -21.96
N GLN A 5 -17.55 33.72 -23.18
CA GLN A 5 -16.48 32.73 -23.40
C GLN A 5 -15.11 33.23 -22.92
N ALA A 6 -14.87 34.54 -22.96
CA ALA A 6 -13.63 35.15 -22.48
C ALA A 6 -13.50 35.10 -20.95
N ASP A 7 -14.62 35.00 -20.22
CA ASP A 7 -14.65 34.95 -18.76
C ASP A 7 -14.35 33.54 -18.21
N ILE A 8 -14.14 32.53 -19.07
CA ILE A 8 -13.88 31.13 -18.70
C ILE A 8 -12.46 30.72 -19.13
N PRO A 9 -11.40 31.28 -18.52
CA PRO A 9 -10.04 30.90 -18.84
C PRO A 9 -9.71 29.50 -18.30
N ARG A 10 -8.84 28.77 -19.01
CA ARG A 10 -8.24 27.51 -18.55
C ARG A 10 -6.89 27.83 -17.89
N GLN A 11 -6.82 27.76 -16.57
CA GLN A 11 -5.63 28.11 -15.80
C GLN A 11 -5.08 26.91 -15.04
N GLY A 12 -3.77 26.68 -15.17
CA GLY A 12 -3.07 25.57 -14.54
C GLY A 12 -3.45 24.19 -15.12
N TRP A 13 -3.21 23.16 -14.32
CA TRP A 13 -3.48 21.76 -14.65
C TRP A 13 -4.14 21.05 -13.48
N ALA A 14 -5.02 20.10 -13.77
CA ALA A 14 -5.66 19.27 -12.77
C ALA A 14 -5.52 17.78 -13.11
N ILE A 15 -5.38 16.96 -12.08
CA ILE A 15 -5.35 15.49 -12.19
C ILE A 15 -6.31 14.93 -11.16
N GLU A 16 -7.13 13.95 -11.57
CA GLU A 16 -8.02 13.19 -10.69
C GLU A 16 -7.60 11.71 -10.71
N CYS A 17 -7.38 11.14 -9.53
CA CYS A 17 -7.25 9.71 -9.31
C CYS A 17 -8.53 9.20 -8.64
N ARG A 18 -9.16 8.18 -9.24
CA ARG A 18 -10.21 7.42 -8.56
C ARG A 18 -9.56 6.42 -7.61
N ILE A 19 -9.85 6.60 -6.33
CA ILE A 19 -9.41 5.69 -5.29
C ILE A 19 -10.49 4.62 -5.16
N ASN A 20 -10.14 3.41 -5.57
CA ASN A 20 -11.04 2.26 -5.55
C ASN A 20 -10.60 1.26 -4.48
N ALA A 21 -11.60 0.61 -3.87
CA ALA A 21 -11.45 -0.53 -2.98
C ALA A 21 -11.19 -1.81 -3.80
N GLU A 22 -10.02 -1.86 -4.43
CA GLU A 22 -9.55 -2.95 -5.29
C GLU A 22 -8.12 -3.31 -4.90
N ASP A 23 -7.72 -4.56 -5.13
CA ASP A 23 -6.35 -5.02 -4.92
C ASP A 23 -5.59 -5.16 -6.25
N PRO A 24 -4.74 -4.17 -6.63
CA PRO A 24 -3.96 -4.25 -7.87
C PRO A 24 -3.10 -5.51 -7.99
N PHE A 25 -2.57 -6.02 -6.87
CA PHE A 25 -1.67 -7.18 -6.85
C PHE A 25 -2.41 -8.51 -7.00
N ARG A 26 -3.73 -8.50 -6.82
CA ARG A 26 -4.61 -9.62 -7.12
C ARG A 26 -5.49 -9.29 -8.32
N ASN A 27 -4.91 -8.72 -9.37
CA ASN A 27 -5.61 -8.40 -10.63
C ASN A 27 -6.85 -7.50 -10.43
N PHE A 28 -6.72 -6.47 -9.59
CA PHE A 28 -7.76 -5.48 -9.28
C PHE A 28 -9.07 -6.10 -8.75
N LEU A 29 -8.98 -7.25 -8.07
CA LEU A 29 -10.14 -7.84 -7.42
C LEU A 29 -10.76 -6.86 -6.40
N PRO A 30 -12.10 -6.74 -6.37
CA PRO A 30 -12.83 -6.01 -5.34
C PRO A 30 -12.39 -6.35 -3.92
N SER A 31 -12.28 -5.32 -3.08
CA SER A 31 -11.96 -5.43 -1.66
C SER A 31 -13.09 -4.83 -0.83
N THR A 32 -13.96 -5.67 -0.27
CA THR A 32 -15.03 -5.22 0.63
C THR A 32 -14.59 -5.32 2.09
N GLY A 33 -15.34 -4.67 2.98
CA GLY A 33 -15.14 -4.77 4.43
C GLY A 33 -15.04 -3.41 5.11
N ARG A 34 -14.70 -3.44 6.41
CA ARG A 34 -14.68 -2.25 7.26
C ARG A 34 -13.44 -1.39 6.99
N LEU A 35 -13.63 -0.09 6.83
CA LEU A 35 -12.58 0.92 6.84
C LEU A 35 -12.06 1.10 8.28
N VAL A 36 -11.10 0.28 8.68
CA VAL A 36 -10.46 0.36 10.01
C VAL A 36 -9.76 1.70 10.21
N ARG A 37 -9.14 2.23 9.16
CA ARG A 37 -8.61 3.60 9.11
C ARG A 37 -8.95 4.20 7.75
N PHE A 38 -9.43 5.44 7.74
CA PHE A 38 -9.64 6.20 6.52
C PHE A 38 -9.27 7.66 6.78
N ALA A 39 -8.03 8.02 6.45
CA ALA A 39 -7.49 9.36 6.63
C ALA A 39 -6.95 9.89 5.29
N PRO A 40 -7.78 10.59 4.50
CA PRO A 40 -7.34 11.23 3.26
C PRO A 40 -6.31 12.35 3.52
N PRO A 41 -5.55 12.80 2.51
CA PRO A 41 -4.70 13.98 2.63
C PRO A 41 -5.52 15.22 3.00
N ALA A 42 -4.85 16.27 3.51
CA ALA A 42 -5.54 17.50 3.85
C ALA A 42 -6.16 18.15 2.60
N THR A 43 -7.45 18.46 2.67
CA THR A 43 -8.13 19.24 1.63
C THR A 43 -7.73 20.70 1.76
N THR A 44 -7.18 21.27 0.69
CA THR A 44 -6.75 22.67 0.61
C THR A 44 -7.50 23.45 -0.48
N MET A 45 -8.30 22.78 -1.30
CA MET A 45 -9.24 23.42 -2.23
C MET A 45 -10.59 22.70 -2.23
N GLU A 46 -11.66 23.44 -2.51
CA GLU A 46 -13.03 22.93 -2.45
C GLU A 46 -13.79 23.19 -3.76
N ALA A 47 -14.86 22.43 -3.97
CA ALA A 47 -15.77 22.66 -5.10
C ALA A 47 -16.35 24.07 -5.06
N SER A 48 -16.43 24.73 -6.22
CA SER A 48 -17.07 26.05 -6.37
C SER A 48 -16.44 27.18 -5.53
N GLN A 49 -15.21 26.99 -5.04
CA GLN A 49 -14.40 28.01 -4.39
C GLN A 49 -13.22 28.42 -5.29
N PRO A 50 -12.69 29.65 -5.15
CA PRO A 50 -11.46 30.02 -5.85
C PRO A 50 -10.32 29.06 -5.51
N VAL A 51 -9.58 28.62 -6.54
CA VAL A 51 -8.39 27.79 -6.35
C VAL A 51 -7.30 28.62 -5.65
N PRO A 52 -6.67 28.10 -4.59
CA PRO A 52 -5.59 28.81 -3.91
C PRO A 52 -4.42 29.16 -4.84
N ALA A 53 -3.65 30.19 -4.48
CA ALA A 53 -2.42 30.53 -5.17
C ALA A 53 -1.45 29.34 -5.10
N GLY A 54 -1.03 28.84 -6.27
CA GLY A 54 -0.20 27.64 -6.37
C GLY A 54 -0.98 26.32 -6.42
N GLY A 55 -2.31 26.34 -6.49
CA GLY A 55 -3.14 25.12 -6.60
C GLY A 55 -3.45 24.48 -5.25
N GLY A 56 -3.92 23.23 -5.26
CA GLY A 56 -4.36 22.56 -4.03
C GLY A 56 -4.73 21.10 -4.21
N VAL A 57 -5.23 20.49 -3.12
CA VAL A 57 -5.72 19.11 -3.04
C VAL A 57 -7.19 19.14 -2.62
N ARG A 58 -8.02 18.37 -3.32
CA ARG A 58 -9.45 18.17 -3.02
C ARG A 58 -9.74 16.69 -2.93
N VAL A 59 -10.56 16.33 -1.96
CA VAL A 59 -10.99 14.94 -1.76
C VAL A 59 -12.51 14.90 -1.73
N ASP A 60 -13.10 14.31 -2.76
CA ASP A 60 -14.54 14.02 -2.76
C ASP A 60 -14.71 12.56 -2.32
N THR A 61 -15.41 12.34 -1.22
CA THR A 61 -15.63 10.98 -0.69
C THR A 61 -17.04 10.81 -0.16
N GLY A 62 -17.61 9.62 -0.36
CA GLY A 62 -18.89 9.21 0.20
C GLY A 62 -18.75 8.27 1.40
N VAL A 63 -17.52 8.04 1.87
CA VAL A 63 -17.22 7.11 2.96
C VAL A 63 -16.49 7.81 4.11
N VAL A 64 -16.51 7.18 5.27
CA VAL A 64 -15.86 7.68 6.49
C VAL A 64 -15.15 6.54 7.22
N GLU A 65 -14.18 6.90 8.06
CA GLU A 65 -13.53 5.92 8.93
C GLU A 65 -14.54 5.19 9.82
N GLY A 66 -14.36 3.87 9.93
CA GLY A 66 -15.24 2.98 10.65
C GLY A 66 -16.48 2.52 9.87
N GLY A 67 -16.76 3.13 8.71
CA GLY A 67 -17.76 2.66 7.76
C GLY A 67 -17.37 1.35 7.08
N GLU A 68 -18.30 0.78 6.32
CA GLU A 68 -18.12 -0.49 5.61
C GLU A 68 -18.28 -0.26 4.11
N ILE A 69 -17.43 -0.92 3.31
CA ILE A 69 -17.57 -1.02 1.87
C ILE A 69 -18.31 -2.32 1.57
N PRO A 70 -19.63 -2.27 1.28
CA PRO A 70 -20.38 -3.47 0.99
C PRO A 70 -20.18 -3.88 -0.48
N MET A 71 -20.51 -5.13 -0.78
CA MET A 71 -20.48 -5.67 -2.14
C MET A 71 -21.57 -5.13 -3.08
N PHE A 72 -22.55 -4.39 -2.57
CA PHE A 72 -23.75 -3.97 -3.34
C PHE A 72 -23.54 -2.70 -4.18
N TYR A 73 -22.45 -1.96 -3.96
CA TYR A 73 -22.16 -0.69 -4.61
C TYR A 73 -20.83 -0.73 -5.38
N ASP A 74 -20.52 0.40 -6.02
CA ASP A 74 -19.28 0.62 -6.78
C ASP A 74 -18.02 0.62 -5.89
N SER A 75 -16.87 0.25 -6.46
CA SER A 75 -15.59 0.17 -5.75
C SER A 75 -14.99 1.53 -5.40
N MET A 76 -15.45 2.62 -6.01
CA MET A 76 -14.90 3.95 -5.77
C MET A 76 -15.25 4.48 -4.38
N ILE A 77 -14.21 4.74 -3.58
CA ILE A 77 -14.33 5.25 -2.21
C ILE A 77 -13.97 6.73 -2.11
N ALA A 78 -13.15 7.25 -3.02
CA ALA A 78 -12.86 8.67 -3.11
C ALA A 78 -12.41 9.08 -4.53
N LYS A 79 -12.59 10.35 -4.84
CA LYS A 79 -11.85 11.04 -5.89
C LYS A 79 -10.80 11.91 -5.21
N LEU A 80 -9.54 11.64 -5.52
CA LEU A 80 -8.44 12.51 -5.13
C LEU A 80 -8.13 13.42 -6.30
N ILE A 81 -8.33 14.72 -6.13
CA ILE A 81 -8.12 15.72 -7.16
C ILE A 81 -7.02 16.67 -6.72
N VAL A 82 -6.11 17.01 -7.62
CA VAL A 82 -5.11 18.05 -7.39
C VAL A 82 -5.14 19.08 -8.51
N HIS A 83 -4.73 20.30 -8.17
CA HIS A 83 -4.49 21.38 -9.13
C HIS A 83 -3.07 21.91 -8.95
N GLY A 84 -2.38 22.15 -10.06
CA GLY A 84 -1.03 22.68 -10.11
C GLY A 84 -0.87 23.78 -11.15
N ALA A 85 0.25 24.49 -11.09
CA ALA A 85 0.63 25.53 -12.04
C ALA A 85 0.83 24.95 -13.45
N ASP A 86 1.40 23.75 -13.54
CA ASP A 86 1.55 22.99 -14.77
C ASP A 86 1.31 21.49 -14.51
N ARG A 87 1.45 20.68 -15.57
CA ARG A 87 1.22 19.23 -15.51
C ARG A 87 2.20 18.53 -14.58
N ALA A 88 3.48 18.92 -14.57
CA ALA A 88 4.51 18.29 -13.77
C ALA A 88 4.28 18.58 -12.28
N ASP A 89 3.93 19.82 -11.96
CA ASP A 89 3.53 20.25 -10.61
C ASP A 89 2.26 19.52 -10.13
N ALA A 90 1.25 19.36 -11.00
CA ALA A 90 0.06 18.56 -10.67
C ALA A 90 0.40 17.08 -10.42
N ILE A 91 1.31 16.47 -11.19
CA ILE A 91 1.77 15.09 -10.96
C ILE A 91 2.48 15.00 -9.60
N ALA A 92 3.42 15.91 -9.32
CA ALA A 92 4.16 15.93 -8.06
C ALA A 92 3.22 16.06 -6.84
N LYS A 93 2.23 16.96 -6.92
CA LYS A 93 1.19 17.11 -5.90
C LYS A 93 0.33 15.86 -5.72
N MET A 94 -0.08 15.22 -6.83
CA MET A 94 -0.86 13.97 -6.74
C MET A 94 -0.07 12.88 -6.04
N ARG A 95 1.22 12.72 -6.37
CA ARG A 95 2.10 11.72 -5.74
C ARG A 95 2.21 11.95 -4.23
N GLU A 96 2.43 13.20 -3.82
CA GLU A 96 2.50 13.55 -2.40
C GLU A 96 1.15 13.36 -1.67
N ALA A 97 0.04 13.70 -2.33
CA ALA A 97 -1.30 13.48 -1.79
C ALA A 97 -1.61 11.99 -1.61
N LEU A 98 -1.21 11.13 -2.57
CA LEU A 98 -1.34 9.67 -2.47
C LEU A 98 -0.47 9.09 -1.34
N ASN A 99 0.75 9.60 -1.15
CA ASN A 99 1.59 9.21 -0.02
C ASN A 99 0.90 9.45 1.32
N GLY A 100 0.18 10.57 1.44
CA GLY A 100 -0.61 10.92 2.62
C GLY A 100 -1.91 10.15 2.79
N PHE A 101 -2.44 9.46 1.77
CA PHE A 101 -3.75 8.82 1.84
C PHE A 101 -3.68 7.47 2.58
N VAL A 102 -4.13 7.45 3.83
CA VAL A 102 -4.11 6.25 4.67
C VAL A 102 -5.46 5.53 4.62
N ILE A 103 -5.43 4.27 4.15
CA ILE A 103 -6.59 3.36 4.11
C ILE A 103 -6.18 2.03 4.74
N ARG A 104 -6.95 1.53 5.71
CA ARG A 104 -6.73 0.22 6.35
C ARG A 104 -8.05 -0.53 6.52
N GLY A 105 -7.96 -1.86 6.55
CA GLY A 105 -9.10 -2.77 6.63
C GLY A 105 -9.55 -3.32 5.28
N ILE A 106 -9.18 -2.65 4.19
CA ILE A 106 -9.36 -3.08 2.79
C ILE A 106 -8.09 -2.80 1.98
N SER A 107 -7.97 -3.44 0.82
CA SER A 107 -7.01 -3.07 -0.23
C SER A 107 -7.51 -1.86 -1.02
N SER A 108 -6.59 -1.12 -1.65
CA SER A 108 -6.93 0.00 -2.53
C SER A 108 -5.97 0.09 -3.72
N ASN A 109 -6.41 0.74 -4.79
CA ASN A 109 -5.63 0.92 -6.00
C ASN A 109 -4.52 1.99 -5.92
N ILE A 110 -4.25 2.56 -4.73
CA ILE A 110 -3.22 3.61 -4.53
C ILE A 110 -1.82 3.20 -5.03
N PRO A 111 -1.31 1.97 -4.81
CA PRO A 111 -0.01 1.57 -5.35
C PRO A 111 0.06 1.64 -6.87
N PHE A 112 -1.02 1.23 -7.55
CA PHE A 112 -1.12 1.34 -9.01
C PHE A 112 -1.16 2.79 -9.49
N GLN A 113 -1.97 3.64 -8.85
CA GLN A 113 -2.01 5.08 -9.17
C GLN A 113 -0.62 5.73 -9.00
N SER A 114 0.10 5.36 -7.94
CA SER A 114 1.45 5.87 -7.65
C SER A 114 2.47 5.44 -8.71
N ALA A 115 2.40 4.18 -9.16
CA ALA A 115 3.23 3.65 -10.24
C ALA A 115 2.91 4.32 -11.59
N LEU A 116 1.63 4.48 -11.91
CA LEU A 116 1.17 5.14 -13.14
C LEU A 116 1.69 6.59 -13.23
N LEU A 117 1.60 7.35 -12.14
CA LEU A 117 2.10 8.73 -12.07
C LEU A 117 3.63 8.82 -12.20
N ALA A 118 4.36 7.77 -11.84
CA ALA A 118 5.81 7.66 -12.07
C ALA A 118 6.16 7.18 -13.48
N HIS A 119 5.23 6.61 -14.25
CA HIS A 119 5.55 5.98 -15.51
C HIS A 119 6.04 7.02 -16.56
N PRO A 120 7.19 6.83 -17.24
CA PRO A 120 7.75 7.83 -18.16
C PRO A 120 6.80 8.28 -19.28
N LYS A 121 6.05 7.35 -19.88
CA LYS A 121 4.99 7.67 -20.87
C LYS A 121 3.86 8.50 -20.27
N PHE A 122 3.44 8.22 -19.03
CA PHE A 122 2.45 9.05 -18.36
C PHE A 122 3.02 10.45 -18.09
N GLN A 123 4.26 10.57 -17.64
CA GLN A 123 4.90 11.86 -17.38
C GLN A 123 5.09 12.71 -18.64
N SER A 124 5.46 12.10 -19.77
CA SER A 124 5.61 12.79 -21.05
C SER A 124 4.29 13.14 -21.74
N GLY A 125 3.20 12.45 -21.40
CA GLY A 125 1.91 12.61 -22.08
C GLY A 125 1.76 11.75 -23.34
N ASP A 126 2.75 10.91 -23.65
CA ASP A 126 2.73 9.99 -24.80
C ASP A 126 2.07 8.66 -24.43
N PHE A 127 0.73 8.67 -24.38
CA PHE A 127 -0.07 7.49 -24.11
C PHE A 127 -1.38 7.50 -24.89
N ASN A 128 -1.96 6.32 -25.06
CA ASN A 128 -3.23 6.09 -25.76
C ASN A 128 -4.23 5.36 -24.83
N THR A 129 -5.42 5.05 -25.33
CA THR A 129 -6.46 4.34 -24.56
C THR A 129 -6.12 2.87 -24.26
N GLY A 130 -5.16 2.28 -24.98
CA GLY A 130 -4.62 0.94 -24.74
C GLY A 130 -3.44 0.91 -23.77
N PHE A 131 -3.00 2.06 -23.24
CA PHE A 131 -1.79 2.20 -22.43
C PHE A 131 -1.66 1.14 -21.33
N ILE A 132 -2.71 0.91 -20.54
CA ILE A 132 -2.67 -0.05 -19.42
C ILE A 132 -2.45 -1.47 -19.94
N ALA A 133 -3.15 -1.88 -21.00
CA ALA A 133 -3.00 -3.21 -21.59
C ALA A 133 -1.61 -3.41 -22.23
N GLU A 134 -1.04 -2.35 -22.81
CA GLU A 134 0.31 -2.39 -23.39
C GLU A 134 1.42 -2.46 -22.33
N GLN A 135 1.29 -1.71 -21.23
CA GLN A 135 2.35 -1.62 -20.21
C GLN A 135 2.22 -2.69 -19.11
N TYR A 136 1.00 -3.19 -18.84
CA TYR A 136 0.73 -4.20 -17.82
C TYR A 136 -0.03 -5.41 -18.39
N PRO A 137 0.50 -6.09 -19.45
CA PRO A 137 -0.21 -7.17 -20.14
C PRO A 137 -0.44 -8.42 -19.27
N GLN A 138 0.35 -8.59 -18.20
CA GLN A 138 0.27 -9.72 -17.27
C GLN A 138 -0.32 -9.30 -15.91
N GLY A 139 -1.00 -8.17 -15.86
CA GLY A 139 -1.47 -7.56 -14.62
C GLY A 139 -0.40 -6.70 -13.95
N PHE A 140 -0.71 -6.21 -12.74
CA PHE A 140 0.14 -5.33 -11.96
C PHE A 140 0.74 -6.06 -10.76
N SER A 141 2.06 -5.99 -10.61
CA SER A 141 2.79 -6.66 -9.55
C SER A 141 3.50 -5.67 -8.63
N ALA A 142 4.00 -6.15 -7.48
CA ALA A 142 4.81 -5.31 -6.59
C ALA A 142 6.10 -4.81 -7.25
N ALA A 143 6.63 -5.54 -8.24
CA ALA A 143 7.83 -5.14 -8.99
C ALA A 143 7.58 -3.92 -9.91
N ASP A 144 6.31 -3.68 -10.26
CA ASP A 144 5.90 -2.57 -11.13
C ASP A 144 5.74 -1.24 -10.37
N VAL A 145 6.07 -1.20 -9.08
CA VAL A 145 6.00 0.00 -8.26
C VAL A 145 7.41 0.61 -8.13
N PRO A 146 7.81 1.51 -9.04
CA PRO A 146 9.14 2.08 -9.00
C PRO A 146 9.32 2.97 -7.77
N HIS A 147 10.52 2.92 -7.21
CA HIS A 147 10.93 3.86 -6.18
C HIS A 147 12.36 4.32 -6.48
N ASP A 148 12.56 5.62 -6.70
CA ASP A 148 13.85 6.19 -7.11
C ASP A 148 14.94 6.03 -6.04
N ASP A 149 14.52 5.89 -4.78
CA ASP A 149 15.40 5.71 -3.63
C ASP A 149 14.90 4.65 -2.62
N PRO A 150 14.96 3.35 -2.91
CA PRO A 150 14.39 2.32 -2.02
C PRO A 150 15.02 2.29 -0.61
N ASP A 151 16.27 2.74 -0.48
CA ASP A 151 16.97 2.80 0.80
C ASP A 151 16.47 3.97 1.68
N PHE A 152 15.69 4.90 1.12
CA PHE A 152 14.94 5.87 1.92
C PHE A 152 13.97 5.20 2.90
N LEU A 153 13.26 4.15 2.47
CA LEU A 153 12.35 3.41 3.35
C LEU A 153 13.11 2.67 4.47
N VAL A 154 14.33 2.20 4.17
CA VAL A 154 15.24 1.61 5.15
C VAL A 154 15.66 2.65 6.19
N ALA A 155 16.02 3.85 5.74
CA ALA A 155 16.36 4.95 6.64
C ALA A 155 15.18 5.35 7.53
N LEU A 156 13.96 5.44 6.98
CA LEU A 156 12.75 5.71 7.75
C LEU A 156 12.47 4.64 8.82
N ALA A 157 12.67 3.36 8.50
CA ALA A 157 12.55 2.27 9.48
C ALA A 157 13.56 2.45 10.63
N ALA A 158 14.81 2.75 10.31
CA ALA A 158 15.87 2.98 11.29
C ALA A 158 15.56 4.16 12.21
N VAL A 159 15.11 5.30 11.66
CA VAL A 159 14.70 6.47 12.45
C VAL A 159 13.49 6.18 13.34
N ALA A 160 12.47 5.49 12.80
CA ALA A 160 11.29 5.12 13.57
C ALA A 160 11.66 4.24 14.78
N HIS A 161 12.57 3.28 14.58
CA HIS A 161 13.06 2.42 15.65
C HIS A 161 13.95 3.17 16.66
N ARG A 162 14.90 3.99 16.20
CA ARG A 162 15.77 4.80 17.07
C ARG A 162 14.96 5.67 18.02
N ARG A 163 13.94 6.35 17.51
CA ARG A 163 13.03 7.16 18.32
C ARG A 163 12.24 6.31 19.32
N TYR A 164 11.80 5.12 18.91
CA TYR A 164 11.08 4.22 19.82
C TYR A 164 11.97 3.84 21.01
N LEU A 165 13.25 3.56 20.75
CA LEU A 165 14.24 3.31 21.79
C LEU A 165 14.48 4.53 22.68
N GLU A 166 14.58 5.75 22.12
CA GLU A 166 14.73 6.98 22.91
C GLU A 166 13.59 7.16 23.91
N ARG A 167 12.36 6.94 23.44
CA ARG A 167 11.17 6.97 24.30
C ARG A 167 11.23 5.86 25.36
N ALA A 168 11.64 4.64 24.97
CA ALA A 168 11.72 3.50 25.89
C ALA A 168 12.82 3.68 26.95
N ALA A 169 13.94 4.30 26.60
CA ALA A 169 15.00 4.68 27.54
C ALA A 169 14.59 5.81 28.49
N GLY A 170 13.43 6.44 28.27
CA GLY A 170 12.81 7.40 29.20
C GLY A 170 11.86 6.77 30.23
N ILE A 171 11.69 5.45 30.26
CA ILE A 171 10.82 4.78 31.24
C ILE A 171 11.33 5.04 32.67
N SER A 172 10.43 5.40 33.58
CA SER A 172 10.75 5.70 34.98
C SER A 172 11.20 4.45 35.76
N GLY A 173 11.89 4.65 36.89
CA GLY A 173 12.33 3.56 37.77
C GLY A 173 13.58 2.82 37.29
N GLN A 174 14.31 3.35 36.32
CA GLN A 174 15.62 2.81 35.94
C GLN A 174 16.63 2.94 37.07
N LEU A 175 17.52 1.95 37.17
CA LEU A 175 18.62 1.97 38.13
C LEU A 175 19.53 3.17 37.83
N ALA A 176 19.72 4.04 38.82
CA ALA A 176 20.58 5.21 38.69
C ALA A 176 21.99 4.81 38.23
N GLY A 177 22.54 5.56 37.26
CA GLY A 177 23.85 5.26 36.65
C GLY A 177 23.87 4.10 35.66
N HIS A 178 22.78 3.35 35.53
CA HIS A 178 22.67 2.15 34.66
C HIS A 178 21.48 2.26 33.71
N GLY A 179 21.09 3.48 33.36
CA GLY A 179 20.06 3.73 32.37
C GLY A 179 20.45 3.18 31.00
N VAL A 180 19.45 2.75 30.23
CA VAL A 180 19.67 2.14 28.91
C VAL A 180 20.44 3.10 28.00
N GLN A 181 21.60 2.66 27.54
CA GLN A 181 22.39 3.36 26.54
C GLN A 181 22.02 2.84 25.15
N ILE A 182 21.56 3.73 24.28
CA ILE A 182 21.13 3.35 22.94
C ILE A 182 22.33 3.46 22.01
N GLY A 183 22.73 2.34 21.43
CA GLY A 183 23.79 2.31 20.42
C GLY A 183 23.36 3.00 19.11
N GLU A 184 24.34 3.27 18.26
CA GLU A 184 24.13 3.92 16.96
C GLU A 184 24.12 2.93 15.79
N GLN A 185 24.55 1.68 16.02
CA GLN A 185 24.61 0.65 15.00
C GLN A 185 23.35 -0.22 15.04
N PHE A 186 22.69 -0.35 13.90
CA PHE A 186 21.53 -1.21 13.72
C PHE A 186 21.64 -2.00 12.42
N VAL A 187 20.77 -2.99 12.28
CA VAL A 187 20.52 -3.69 11.02
C VAL A 187 19.03 -3.63 10.76
N VAL A 188 18.66 -3.05 9.62
CA VAL A 188 17.29 -3.08 9.12
C VAL A 188 17.12 -4.37 8.31
N VAL A 189 16.31 -5.26 8.85
CA VAL A 189 15.92 -6.53 8.22
C VAL A 189 14.65 -6.28 7.43
N VAL A 190 14.78 -6.17 6.11
CA VAL A 190 13.63 -6.05 5.20
C VAL A 190 13.13 -7.45 4.87
N GLN A 191 11.84 -7.68 5.08
CA GLN A 191 11.20 -8.95 4.79
C GLN A 191 11.33 -9.26 3.29
N GLY A 192 11.76 -10.48 3.00
CA GLY A 192 11.85 -11.02 1.65
C GLY A 192 11.06 -12.33 1.54
N GLU A 193 10.94 -12.83 0.33
CA GLU A 193 10.18 -14.05 0.03
C GLU A 193 10.82 -15.30 0.64
N ALA A 194 10.00 -16.28 1.02
CA ALA A 194 10.46 -17.57 1.56
C ALA A 194 11.49 -17.47 2.71
N GLY A 195 11.45 -16.38 3.49
CA GLY A 195 12.39 -16.15 4.60
C GLY A 195 13.75 -15.57 4.18
N ALA A 196 13.97 -15.30 2.90
CA ALA A 196 15.19 -14.66 2.38
C ALA A 196 15.19 -13.15 2.66
N HIS A 197 15.32 -12.78 3.94
CA HIS A 197 15.33 -11.39 4.37
C HIS A 197 16.59 -10.64 3.90
N ARG A 198 16.42 -9.37 3.50
CA ARG A 198 17.54 -8.47 3.19
C ARG A 198 17.98 -7.78 4.47
N HIS A 199 19.22 -8.04 4.91
CA HIS A 199 19.81 -7.41 6.09
C HIS A 199 20.66 -6.20 5.66
N VAL A 200 20.25 -5.00 6.07
CA VAL A 200 20.92 -3.75 5.71
C VAL A 200 21.52 -3.10 6.96
N PRO A 201 22.85 -3.15 7.15
CA PRO A 201 23.51 -2.40 8.20
C PRO A 201 23.26 -0.90 8.05
N VAL A 202 22.97 -0.23 9.16
CA VAL A 202 22.78 1.21 9.22
C VAL A 202 23.44 1.79 10.46
N HIS A 203 23.94 3.01 10.34
CA HIS A 203 24.41 3.83 11.46
C HIS A 203 23.47 5.02 11.62
N VAL A 204 23.00 5.26 12.85
CA VAL A 204 22.04 6.31 13.18
C VAL A 204 22.64 7.23 14.23
N ALA A 205 23.08 8.41 13.80
CA ALA A 205 23.61 9.46 14.66
C ALA A 205 22.54 10.53 14.91
N VAL A 206 22.47 11.07 16.13
CA VAL A 206 21.48 12.08 16.54
C VAL A 206 22.22 13.30 17.11
N ASN A 207 22.31 14.36 16.32
CA ASN A 207 22.98 15.63 16.68
C ASN A 207 22.09 16.82 16.29
N GLY A 208 20.93 16.95 16.95
CA GLY A 208 19.87 17.91 16.57
C GLY A 208 19.00 17.41 15.42
N GLU A 209 19.62 16.96 14.34
CA GLU A 209 18.99 16.18 13.26
C GLU A 209 19.36 14.69 13.36
N VAL A 210 18.59 13.82 12.69
CA VAL A 210 18.90 12.39 12.61
C VAL A 210 19.61 12.11 11.30
N LEU A 211 20.88 11.70 11.38
CA LEU A 211 21.66 11.24 10.25
C LEU A 211 21.61 9.71 10.20
N VAL A 212 21.09 9.16 9.10
CA VAL A 212 21.17 7.73 8.83
C VAL A 212 22.16 7.47 7.71
N THR A 213 23.18 6.65 7.98
CA THR A 213 24.08 6.12 6.96
C THR A 213 23.72 4.67 6.67
N VAL A 214 23.35 4.38 5.43
CA VAL A 214 23.01 3.03 4.96
C VAL A 214 24.24 2.37 4.34
N ALA A 215 24.29 1.03 4.38
CA ALA A 215 25.34 0.25 3.70
C ALA A 215 25.55 0.73 2.25
N GLY A 216 26.82 0.96 1.88
CA GLY A 216 27.20 1.61 0.61
C GLY A 216 27.50 3.11 0.73
N GLY A 217 27.36 3.69 1.92
CA GLY A 217 27.79 5.07 2.22
C GLY A 217 26.73 6.15 1.94
N ARG A 218 25.52 5.76 1.54
CA ARG A 218 24.41 6.69 1.30
C ARG A 218 23.91 7.28 2.60
N GLN A 219 23.71 8.59 2.62
CA GLN A 219 23.35 9.36 3.81
C GLN A 219 21.99 10.05 3.67
N TYR A 220 21.25 10.04 4.77
CA TYR A 220 19.92 10.64 4.88
C TYR A 220 19.86 11.54 6.10
N HIS A 221 19.74 12.84 5.86
CA HIS A 221 19.52 13.85 6.89
C HIS A 221 18.01 14.02 7.09
N LEU A 222 17.49 13.47 8.17
CA LEU A 222 16.07 13.42 8.46
C LEU A 222 15.71 14.40 9.58
N ALA A 223 14.96 15.44 9.23
CA ALA A 223 14.32 16.33 10.18
C ALA A 223 12.85 15.94 10.38
N LYS A 224 12.39 16.03 11.63
CA LYS A 224 11.12 15.45 12.08
C LYS A 224 9.95 16.42 11.96
N ASP A 225 8.81 15.90 11.50
CA ASP A 225 7.48 16.39 11.91
C ASP A 225 6.43 15.27 12.04
N TRP A 226 6.71 14.18 12.79
CA TRP A 226 5.69 13.14 13.03
C TRP A 226 5.71 12.51 14.43
N SER A 227 4.55 12.35 15.06
CA SER A 227 4.41 11.78 16.41
C SER A 227 4.25 10.25 16.40
N PHE A 228 4.50 9.61 17.55
CA PHE A 228 4.14 8.22 17.73
C PHE A 228 2.62 8.05 17.71
N GLY A 229 2.13 6.95 17.12
CA GLY A 229 0.71 6.61 17.07
C GLY A 229 -0.01 7.08 15.80
N GLY A 230 0.56 8.01 15.04
CA GLY A 230 0.11 8.34 13.69
C GLY A 230 0.68 7.35 12.66
N ILE A 231 -0.10 7.05 11.61
CA ILE A 231 0.38 6.26 10.46
C ILE A 231 1.11 7.17 9.46
N ARG A 232 0.63 8.41 9.25
CA ARG A 232 1.28 9.37 8.37
C ARG A 232 2.51 9.96 9.05
N ALA A 233 3.64 9.90 8.37
CA ALA A 233 4.90 10.49 8.77
C ALA A 233 5.30 11.55 7.75
N SER A 234 5.47 12.79 8.18
CA SER A 234 5.95 13.88 7.33
C SER A 234 7.18 14.55 7.93
N GLY A 235 8.01 15.15 7.08
CA GLY A 235 9.23 15.81 7.51
C GLY A 235 10.06 16.24 6.32
N SER A 236 11.36 16.42 6.54
CA SER A 236 12.31 16.63 5.45
C SER A 236 13.41 15.57 5.44
N CYS A 237 13.85 15.22 4.24
CA CYS A 237 15.00 14.37 4.00
C CYS A 237 15.93 15.09 3.03
N ASN A 238 17.18 15.33 3.43
CA ASN A 238 18.18 16.04 2.61
C ASN A 238 17.66 17.41 2.10
N GLY A 239 16.88 18.11 2.94
CA GLY A 239 16.27 19.40 2.62
C GLY A 239 14.97 19.34 1.80
N GLN A 240 14.53 18.16 1.35
CA GLN A 240 13.28 17.99 0.60
C GLN A 240 12.17 17.50 1.51
N ALA A 241 10.98 18.11 1.42
CA ALA A 241 9.81 17.63 2.16
C ALA A 241 9.35 16.26 1.66
N PHE A 242 8.86 15.43 2.55
CA PHE A 242 8.26 14.14 2.21
C PHE A 242 7.05 13.85 3.09
N THR A 243 6.14 13.03 2.56
CA THR A 243 5.14 12.29 3.33
C THR A 243 5.30 10.80 3.06
N ALA A 244 5.27 9.99 4.09
CA ALA A 244 5.30 8.53 4.03
C ALA A 244 4.31 7.94 5.02
N GLN A 245 4.11 6.63 4.98
CA GLN A 245 3.32 5.90 5.98
C GLN A 245 4.24 4.99 6.77
N ILE A 246 4.18 5.08 8.10
CA ILE A 246 4.97 4.27 9.03
C ILE A 246 4.00 3.72 10.08
N GLU A 247 3.85 2.40 10.14
CA GLU A 247 3.01 1.74 11.14
C GLU A 247 3.67 0.50 11.71
N ARG A 248 3.33 0.15 12.95
CA ARG A 248 3.84 -1.04 13.62
C ARG A 248 2.84 -2.19 13.50
N GLN A 249 3.30 -3.32 12.99
CA GLN A 249 2.57 -4.58 12.87
C GLN A 249 3.30 -5.66 13.67
N GLY A 250 2.98 -5.74 14.97
CA GLY A 250 3.70 -6.61 15.91
C GLY A 250 5.16 -6.20 16.08
N LEU A 251 6.09 -7.04 15.62
CA LEU A 251 7.54 -6.76 15.64
C LEU A 251 8.05 -6.07 14.37
N TRP A 252 7.23 -6.02 13.32
CA TRP A 252 7.57 -5.41 12.05
C TRP A 252 7.05 -3.98 11.98
N LEU A 253 7.76 -3.14 11.23
CA LEU A 253 7.30 -1.85 10.77
C LEU A 253 6.90 -1.98 9.31
N ARG A 254 5.71 -1.52 8.95
CA ARG A 254 5.35 -1.32 7.55
C ARG A 254 5.66 0.13 7.20
N ILE A 255 6.54 0.32 6.23
CA ILE A 255 6.95 1.62 5.69
C ILE A 255 6.46 1.70 4.25
N ALA A 256 5.75 2.75 3.87
CA ALA A 256 5.29 2.95 2.50
C ALA A 256 5.54 4.38 2.01
N HIS A 257 6.01 4.49 0.77
CA HIS A 257 6.27 5.75 0.08
C HIS A 257 6.24 5.53 -1.43
N ASN A 258 5.66 6.45 -2.19
CA ASN A 258 5.48 6.38 -3.65
C ASN A 258 4.87 5.05 -4.13
N GLY A 259 3.91 4.53 -3.39
CA GLY A 259 3.25 3.24 -3.66
C GLY A 259 4.03 2.01 -3.19
N LEU A 260 5.37 2.08 -3.11
CA LEU A 260 6.20 0.98 -2.62
C LEU A 260 5.99 0.83 -1.11
N ALA A 261 5.87 -0.41 -0.64
CA ALA A 261 5.82 -0.72 0.79
C ALA A 261 6.81 -1.82 1.14
N ILE A 262 7.52 -1.65 2.26
CA ILE A 262 8.37 -2.69 2.85
C ILE A 262 7.86 -3.05 4.25
N ALA A 263 8.02 -4.31 4.63
CA ALA A 263 7.99 -4.73 6.02
C ALA A 263 9.42 -4.83 6.53
N ALA A 264 9.74 -4.12 7.61
CA ALA A 264 11.08 -4.02 8.15
C ALA A 264 11.11 -4.26 9.67
N GLN A 265 12.03 -5.08 10.14
CA GLN A 265 12.39 -5.16 11.55
C GLN A 265 13.75 -4.49 11.74
N VAL A 266 13.91 -3.70 12.81
CA VAL A 266 15.19 -3.06 13.12
C VAL A 266 15.76 -3.68 14.38
N LEU A 267 16.99 -4.18 14.30
CA LEU A 267 17.66 -4.93 15.36
C LEU A 267 19.06 -4.38 15.61
N SER A 268 19.65 -4.72 16.76
CA SER A 268 21.09 -4.58 16.95
C SER A 268 21.84 -5.53 15.99
N PRO A 269 23.14 -5.30 15.72
CA PRO A 269 23.94 -6.20 14.88
C PRO A 269 23.88 -7.65 15.36
N ARG A 270 24.04 -7.86 16.67
CA ARG A 270 23.92 -9.19 17.27
C ARG A 270 22.52 -9.78 17.15
N GLY A 271 21.48 -8.97 17.32
CA GLY A 271 20.10 -9.43 17.14
C GLY A 271 19.83 -9.90 15.71
N ALA A 272 20.35 -9.18 14.72
CA ALA A 272 20.21 -9.56 13.31
C ALA A 272 21.00 -10.82 12.94
N GLU A 273 22.17 -11.04 13.55
CA GLU A 273 22.91 -12.31 13.42
C GLU A 273 22.09 -13.50 13.94
N LEU A 274 21.49 -13.34 15.12
CA LEU A 274 20.68 -14.40 15.74
C LEU A 274 19.38 -14.65 14.98
N LEU A 275 18.78 -13.62 14.38
CA LEU A 275 17.58 -13.77 13.55
C LEU A 275 17.83 -14.71 12.36
N LYS A 276 19.03 -14.71 11.77
CA LYS A 276 19.37 -15.62 10.66
C LYS A 276 19.32 -17.10 11.03
N LEU A 277 19.37 -17.42 12.33
CA LEU A 277 19.26 -18.78 12.85
C LEU A 277 17.81 -19.21 13.08
N MET A 278 16.85 -18.29 13.00
CA MET A 278 15.44 -18.61 13.17
C MET A 278 14.92 -19.38 11.97
N PRO A 279 14.26 -20.55 12.16
CA PRO A 279 13.69 -21.31 11.07
C PRO A 279 12.62 -20.49 10.33
N PHE A 280 12.64 -20.56 9.00
CA PHE A 280 11.54 -20.05 8.20
C PHE A 280 10.30 -20.93 8.44
N LYS A 281 9.23 -20.32 8.95
CA LYS A 281 7.94 -20.98 9.05
C LYS A 281 7.16 -20.75 7.76
N ALA A 282 7.22 -21.72 6.86
CA ALA A 282 6.40 -21.70 5.66
C ALA A 282 4.91 -21.60 6.03
N PRO A 283 4.11 -20.83 5.28
CA PRO A 283 2.66 -20.85 5.42
C PRO A 283 2.14 -22.26 5.15
N ALA A 284 0.93 -22.57 5.65
CA ALA A 284 0.29 -23.83 5.36
C ALA A 284 0.10 -23.99 3.84
N ASP A 285 0.36 -25.19 3.32
CA ASP A 285 0.10 -25.50 1.92
C ASP A 285 -1.41 -25.59 1.68
N MET A 286 -1.95 -24.61 0.96
CA MET A 286 -3.36 -24.52 0.59
C MET A 286 -3.59 -24.85 -0.89
N SER A 287 -2.60 -25.40 -1.60
CA SER A 287 -2.69 -25.71 -3.04
C SER A 287 -3.82 -26.69 -3.40
N LYS A 288 -4.24 -27.51 -2.44
CA LYS A 288 -5.39 -28.42 -2.58
C LYS A 288 -6.75 -27.74 -2.42
N PHE A 289 -6.82 -26.42 -2.27
CA PHE A 289 -8.08 -25.72 -2.12
C PHE A 289 -8.26 -24.66 -3.21
N LEU A 290 -9.47 -24.59 -3.76
CA LEU A 290 -9.92 -23.38 -4.43
C LEU A 290 -10.41 -22.43 -3.34
N LEU A 291 -9.63 -21.40 -3.04
CA LEU A 291 -10.01 -20.36 -2.09
C LEU A 291 -10.73 -19.21 -2.82
N SER A 292 -11.67 -18.57 -2.13
CA SER A 292 -12.30 -17.36 -2.62
C SER A 292 -11.28 -16.23 -2.69
N PRO A 293 -10.95 -15.68 -3.86
CA PRO A 293 -9.89 -14.69 -3.96
C PRO A 293 -10.35 -13.28 -3.55
N MET A 294 -11.66 -13.09 -3.38
CA MET A 294 -12.31 -11.85 -2.96
C MET A 294 -13.57 -12.18 -2.14
N PRO A 295 -14.09 -11.26 -1.31
CA PRO A 295 -15.40 -11.43 -0.74
C PRO A 295 -16.48 -11.21 -1.81
N GLY A 296 -17.55 -11.99 -1.77
CA GLY A 296 -18.65 -11.86 -2.73
C GLY A 296 -19.67 -12.98 -2.63
N LEU A 297 -20.68 -12.94 -3.48
CA LEU A 297 -21.75 -13.93 -3.54
C LEU A 297 -21.34 -15.06 -4.46
N LEU A 298 -21.38 -16.31 -4.00
CA LEU A 298 -21.14 -17.48 -4.83
C LEU A 298 -22.34 -17.74 -5.73
N VAL A 299 -22.38 -17.14 -6.92
CA VAL A 299 -23.52 -17.23 -7.84
C VAL A 299 -23.65 -18.62 -8.46
N ASN A 300 -22.54 -19.29 -8.74
CA ASN A 300 -22.55 -20.58 -9.41
C ASN A 300 -21.35 -21.46 -9.00
N ILE A 301 -21.60 -22.76 -8.87
CA ILE A 301 -20.58 -23.81 -8.77
C ILE A 301 -20.77 -24.73 -9.98
N ALA A 302 -19.79 -24.75 -10.88
CA ALA A 302 -19.89 -25.44 -12.16
C ALA A 302 -19.47 -26.93 -12.09
N VAL A 303 -18.96 -27.38 -10.94
CA VAL A 303 -18.36 -28.72 -10.77
C VAL A 303 -18.99 -29.49 -9.60
N LYS A 304 -18.80 -30.81 -9.60
CA LYS A 304 -19.30 -31.71 -8.54
C LYS A 304 -18.17 -32.51 -7.89
N PRO A 305 -18.33 -32.97 -6.62
CA PRO A 305 -17.40 -33.92 -6.02
C PRO A 305 -17.19 -35.16 -6.92
N GLY A 306 -15.94 -35.58 -7.07
CA GLY A 306 -15.51 -36.68 -7.93
C GLY A 306 -15.25 -36.30 -9.39
N GLN A 307 -15.55 -35.07 -9.82
CA GLN A 307 -15.31 -34.61 -11.19
C GLN A 307 -13.81 -34.35 -11.42
N VAL A 308 -13.29 -34.88 -12.53
CA VAL A 308 -11.96 -34.53 -13.07
C VAL A 308 -12.09 -33.22 -13.82
N VAL A 309 -11.21 -32.28 -13.52
CA VAL A 309 -11.14 -30.96 -14.14
C VAL A 309 -9.78 -30.73 -14.77
N GLN A 310 -9.74 -29.99 -15.88
CA GLN A 310 -8.50 -29.60 -16.55
C GLN A 310 -8.08 -28.17 -16.16
N ALA A 311 -6.80 -27.86 -16.27
CA ALA A 311 -6.29 -26.50 -16.10
C ALA A 311 -7.06 -25.51 -17.01
N GLY A 312 -7.53 -24.41 -16.42
CA GLY A 312 -8.36 -23.42 -17.09
C GLY A 312 -9.86 -23.73 -17.12
N GLU A 313 -10.31 -24.93 -16.71
CA GLU A 313 -11.72 -25.27 -16.63
C GLU A 313 -12.43 -24.42 -15.56
N ARG A 314 -13.66 -23.98 -15.86
CA ARG A 314 -14.47 -23.15 -14.97
C ARG A 314 -14.96 -23.97 -13.78
N LEU A 315 -14.68 -23.46 -12.57
CA LEU A 315 -15.02 -24.12 -11.31
C LEU A 315 -16.18 -23.44 -10.58
N ALA A 316 -16.12 -22.12 -10.46
CA ALA A 316 -17.08 -21.33 -9.71
C ALA A 316 -17.19 -19.91 -10.28
N THR A 317 -18.21 -19.17 -9.84
CA THR A 317 -18.38 -17.76 -10.22
C THR A 317 -18.86 -16.98 -9.01
N ILE A 318 -18.12 -15.91 -8.73
CA ILE A 318 -18.39 -15.03 -7.59
C ILE A 318 -18.78 -13.66 -8.14
N GLU A 319 -19.87 -13.11 -7.62
CA GLU A 319 -20.30 -11.75 -7.90
C GLU A 319 -19.92 -10.83 -6.75
N ALA A 320 -19.24 -9.74 -7.07
CA ALA A 320 -18.94 -8.66 -6.15
C ALA A 320 -18.96 -7.32 -6.88
N MET A 321 -19.53 -6.28 -6.26
CA MET A 321 -19.56 -4.91 -6.80
C MET A 321 -20.14 -4.84 -8.22
N LYS A 322 -21.20 -5.62 -8.48
CA LYS A 322 -21.87 -5.76 -9.79
C LYS A 322 -21.00 -6.33 -10.92
N MET A 323 -19.90 -7.02 -10.58
CA MET A 323 -19.08 -7.75 -11.52
C MET A 323 -19.01 -9.24 -11.18
N GLU A 324 -19.08 -10.08 -12.21
CA GLU A 324 -18.89 -11.53 -12.08
C GLU A 324 -17.43 -11.91 -12.36
N ASN A 325 -16.81 -12.63 -11.44
CA ASN A 325 -15.47 -13.19 -11.60
C ASN A 325 -15.54 -14.71 -11.68
N ILE A 326 -15.03 -15.25 -12.78
CA ILE A 326 -14.97 -16.69 -13.04
C ILE A 326 -13.70 -17.26 -12.41
N LEU A 327 -13.86 -18.26 -11.55
CA LEU A 327 -12.75 -19.01 -10.98
C LEU A 327 -12.49 -20.25 -11.82
N THR A 328 -11.23 -20.47 -12.16
CA THR A 328 -10.77 -21.57 -13.01
C THR A 328 -9.77 -22.46 -12.28
N ALA A 329 -9.62 -23.70 -12.74
CA ALA A 329 -8.63 -24.62 -12.21
C ALA A 329 -7.20 -24.17 -12.57
N ALA A 330 -6.32 -24.05 -11.58
CA ALA A 330 -4.92 -23.70 -11.82
C ALA A 330 -4.12 -24.84 -12.48
N GLN A 331 -4.56 -26.08 -12.27
CA GLN A 331 -3.95 -27.30 -12.78
C GLN A 331 -5.01 -28.40 -12.93
N ASP A 332 -4.66 -29.46 -13.65
CA ASP A 332 -5.49 -30.67 -13.72
C ASP A 332 -5.68 -31.28 -12.33
N GLY A 333 -6.87 -31.78 -12.02
CA GLY A 333 -7.14 -32.37 -10.72
C GLY A 333 -8.52 -32.99 -10.60
N THR A 334 -8.80 -33.60 -9.45
CA THR A 334 -10.12 -34.16 -9.13
C THR A 334 -10.69 -33.42 -7.94
N VAL A 335 -11.92 -32.91 -8.07
CA VAL A 335 -12.63 -32.26 -6.97
C VAL A 335 -12.97 -33.31 -5.92
N SER A 336 -12.42 -33.18 -4.71
CA SER A 336 -12.73 -34.10 -3.59
C SER A 336 -14.01 -33.68 -2.87
N ALA A 337 -14.19 -32.38 -2.64
CA ALA A 337 -15.33 -31.84 -1.91
C ALA A 337 -15.69 -30.41 -2.36
N VAL A 338 -16.98 -30.09 -2.25
CA VAL A 338 -17.51 -28.73 -2.34
C VAL A 338 -17.75 -28.26 -0.91
N LEU A 339 -17.13 -27.15 -0.52
CA LEU A 339 -17.07 -26.65 0.86
C LEU A 339 -17.94 -25.41 1.10
N ALA A 340 -18.47 -24.80 0.05
CA ALA A 340 -19.38 -23.65 0.11
C ALA A 340 -20.64 -23.89 -0.72
N ASN A 341 -21.74 -23.22 -0.35
CA ASN A 341 -23.03 -23.38 -1.02
C ASN A 341 -23.28 -22.27 -2.06
N GLN A 342 -23.97 -22.62 -3.14
CA GLN A 342 -24.46 -21.61 -4.09
C GLN A 342 -25.40 -20.62 -3.35
N GLY A 343 -25.20 -19.33 -3.58
CA GLY A 343 -25.89 -18.24 -2.89
C GLY A 343 -25.27 -17.84 -1.54
N GLU A 344 -24.16 -18.46 -1.13
CA GLU A 344 -23.42 -18.09 0.08
C GLU A 344 -22.56 -16.84 -0.13
N SER A 345 -22.50 -15.97 0.88
CA SER A 345 -21.56 -14.85 0.94
C SER A 345 -20.20 -15.32 1.45
N LEU A 346 -19.20 -15.29 0.59
CA LEU A 346 -17.83 -15.74 0.89
C LEU A 346 -16.97 -14.61 1.45
N ALA A 347 -16.03 -14.96 2.33
CA ALA A 347 -14.92 -14.10 2.76
C ALA A 347 -13.65 -14.34 1.92
N VAL A 348 -12.67 -13.43 1.98
CA VAL A 348 -11.34 -13.66 1.38
C VAL A 348 -10.70 -14.92 1.96
N ASP A 349 -10.10 -15.71 1.07
CA ASP A 349 -9.39 -16.95 1.35
C ASP A 349 -10.26 -18.05 1.99
N GLN A 350 -11.59 -17.89 1.98
CA GLN A 350 -12.53 -18.95 2.37
C GLN A 350 -12.48 -20.11 1.37
N PRO A 351 -12.30 -21.37 1.82
CA PRO A 351 -12.34 -22.53 0.93
C PRO A 351 -13.69 -22.73 0.25
N ILE A 352 -13.69 -22.87 -1.08
CA ILE A 352 -14.87 -23.15 -1.91
C ILE A 352 -14.87 -24.63 -2.33
N LEU A 353 -13.72 -25.11 -2.83
CA LEU A 353 -13.53 -26.49 -3.25
C LEU A 353 -12.25 -27.04 -2.62
N GLN A 354 -12.21 -28.36 -2.51
CA GLN A 354 -11.01 -29.11 -2.21
C GLN A 354 -10.70 -30.07 -3.37
N PHE A 355 -9.41 -30.25 -3.65
CA PHE A 355 -8.87 -31.19 -4.62
C PHE A 355 -8.19 -32.36 -3.90
N ALA A 356 -8.19 -33.53 -4.55
CA ALA A 356 -7.60 -34.77 -4.04
C ALA A 356 -6.07 -34.72 -3.90
#